data_AF-A0A8D2L6Z8-F1
#
_entry.id   AF-A0A8D2L6Z8-F1
#
_cell.length_a   1.000
_cell.length_b   1.000
_cell.length_c   1.000
_cell.angle_alpha   90.00
_cell.angle_beta   90.00
_cell.angle_gamma   90.00
#
_symmetry.space_group_name_H-M   'P 1'
#
loop_
_entity.id
_entity.type
_entity.pdbx_description
1 polymer ?
#
loop_
_entity_poly.entity_id
_entity_poly.type
_entity_poly.pdbx_seq_one_letter_code
_entity_poly.pdbx_strand_id
1 'polypeptide(L)'
;MKTFLTDYLLDLQGRADGDPQTAWDFYSSSVLEGRDEIGCDLLLNPPGSSDPEEDEEQESDCFLFEFSDKQQLPCYNLQVSVSRGPCNWFLFSDVLKRLKLSSRIFQARFPHFEVTTLPKAEFQHQVSLSQVLAPEEIQEHLEPPMAPGAVETVELVRYEPELVRLLGSEVVFQAWSS
;
A
#
# COMPACT_ATOMS: atom_id res chain seq x y z
N MET A 1 9.42 -5.16 -40.40
CA MET A 1 8.04 -5.38 -40.89
C MET A 1 7.88 -6.72 -41.59
N LYS A 2 8.78 -7.12 -42.52
CA LYS A 2 8.75 -8.45 -43.14
C LYS A 2 8.83 -9.59 -42.11
N THR A 3 9.77 -9.51 -41.17
CA THR A 3 9.94 -10.50 -40.08
C THR A 3 8.67 -10.72 -39.27
N PHE A 4 8.08 -9.64 -38.75
CA PHE A 4 6.82 -9.67 -37.99
C PHE A 4 5.67 -10.39 -38.72
N LEU A 5 5.46 -10.07 -40.00
CA LEU A 5 4.41 -10.72 -40.80
C LEU A 5 4.73 -12.19 -41.09
N THR A 6 6.02 -12.55 -41.15
CA THR A 6 6.44 -13.93 -41.39
C THR A 6 6.18 -14.77 -40.14
N ASP A 7 6.52 -14.25 -38.96
CA ASP A 7 6.33 -14.95 -37.67
C ASP A 7 4.85 -15.14 -37.35
N TYR A 8 4.02 -14.11 -37.57
CA TYR A 8 2.58 -14.18 -37.37
C TYR A 8 1.89 -15.24 -38.25
N LEU A 9 2.30 -15.34 -39.53
CA LEU A 9 1.75 -16.34 -40.44
C LEU A 9 2.21 -17.76 -40.09
N LEU A 10 3.42 -17.91 -39.55
CA LEU A 10 3.94 -19.20 -39.06
C LEU A 10 3.20 -19.65 -37.79
N ASP A 11 2.86 -18.73 -36.89
CA ASP A 11 2.07 -19.03 -35.68
C ASP A 11 0.65 -19.51 -36.05
N LEU A 12 0.02 -18.92 -37.07
CA LEU A 12 -1.30 -19.32 -37.55
C LEU A 12 -1.34 -20.69 -38.23
N GLN A 13 -0.23 -21.13 -38.83
CA GLN A 13 -0.15 -22.42 -39.52
C GLN A 13 0.12 -23.59 -38.57
N GLY A 14 0.48 -23.30 -37.31
CA GLY A 14 0.94 -24.28 -36.33
C GLY A 14 2.32 -24.81 -36.72
N ARG A 15 3.31 -24.60 -35.84
CA ARG A 15 4.67 -25.11 -36.09
C ARG A 15 4.75 -26.62 -35.80
N ALA A 16 5.61 -27.32 -36.53
CA ALA A 16 5.80 -28.76 -36.40
C ALA A 16 6.42 -29.12 -35.04
N ASP A 17 6.04 -30.28 -34.49
CA ASP A 17 6.52 -30.75 -33.19
C ASP A 17 8.04 -30.98 -33.24
N GLY A 18 8.80 -30.23 -32.43
CA GLY A 18 10.28 -30.29 -32.37
C GLY A 18 11.05 -29.15 -33.06
N ASP A 19 10.40 -28.08 -33.52
CA ASP A 19 11.11 -26.89 -34.02
C ASP A 19 11.78 -26.12 -32.85
N PRO A 20 13.13 -25.95 -32.84
CA PRO A 20 13.86 -25.26 -31.77
C PRO A 20 13.50 -23.78 -31.60
N GLN A 21 12.85 -23.14 -32.59
CA GLN A 21 12.29 -21.79 -32.43
C GLN A 21 10.95 -21.77 -31.67
N THR A 22 10.39 -22.94 -31.36
CA THR A 22 9.13 -23.14 -30.61
C THR A 22 9.38 -23.44 -29.14
N ALA A 23 10.60 -23.81 -28.78
CA ALA A 23 10.99 -23.95 -27.40
C ALA A 23 10.99 -22.56 -26.76
N TRP A 24 9.97 -22.29 -25.94
CA TRP A 24 10.13 -21.30 -24.90
C TRP A 24 11.24 -21.85 -24.00
N ASP A 25 12.46 -21.37 -24.19
CA ASP A 25 13.51 -21.50 -23.19
C ASP A 25 13.05 -20.68 -21.99
N PHE A 26 12.14 -21.27 -21.20
CA PHE A 26 11.88 -20.79 -19.86
C PHE A 26 13.19 -20.96 -19.12
N TYR A 27 13.90 -19.85 -18.96
CA TYR A 27 14.80 -19.71 -17.83
C TYR A 27 13.92 -19.90 -16.61
N SER A 28 13.90 -21.13 -16.11
CA SER A 28 13.21 -21.50 -14.89
C SER A 28 13.60 -20.49 -13.81
N SER A 29 12.62 -20.03 -13.05
CA SER A 29 12.82 -19.09 -11.94
C SER A 29 13.81 -19.61 -10.88
N SER A 30 14.25 -20.88 -10.98
CA SER A 30 15.34 -21.46 -10.19
C SER A 30 16.70 -20.76 -10.36
N VAL A 31 16.89 -19.89 -11.37
CA VAL A 31 18.08 -19.00 -11.43
C VAL A 31 18.00 -17.83 -10.43
N LEU A 32 16.80 -17.53 -9.90
CA LEU A 32 16.58 -16.52 -8.87
C LEU A 32 16.50 -17.12 -7.46
N GLU A 33 16.71 -18.43 -7.29
CA GLU A 33 17.02 -19.05 -5.99
C GLU A 33 18.44 -18.68 -5.57
N GLY A 34 18.68 -17.38 -5.38
CA GLY A 34 19.73 -16.90 -4.51
C GLY A 34 19.44 -17.41 -3.10
N ARG A 35 20.51 -17.73 -2.35
CA ARG A 35 20.49 -18.38 -1.03
C ARG A 35 19.77 -17.62 0.11
N ASP A 36 19.02 -16.57 -0.20
CA ASP A 36 18.27 -15.82 0.79
C ASP A 36 16.78 -16.11 0.60
N GLU A 37 16.22 -16.85 1.55
CA GLU A 37 14.81 -17.20 1.72
C GLU A 37 13.97 -15.93 1.88
N ILE A 38 13.72 -15.18 0.80
CA ILE A 38 12.70 -14.14 0.76
C ILE A 38 11.57 -14.67 -0.13
N GLY A 39 10.89 -15.69 0.39
CA GLY A 39 9.60 -16.11 -0.15
C GLY A 39 8.54 -15.12 0.31
N CYS A 40 8.17 -14.17 -0.53
CA CYS A 40 6.94 -13.42 -0.32
C CYS A 40 5.79 -14.40 -0.57
N ASP A 41 5.09 -14.80 0.48
CA ASP A 41 3.90 -15.62 0.33
C ASP A 41 2.75 -14.73 -0.18
N LEU A 42 2.65 -14.70 -1.52
CA LEU A 42 1.66 -13.95 -2.29
C LEU A 42 0.21 -14.41 -1.99
N LEU A 43 0.04 -15.48 -1.22
CA LEU A 43 -1.24 -16.06 -0.83
C LEU A 43 -1.56 -15.87 0.66
N LEU A 44 -0.82 -15.02 1.39
CA LEU A 44 -1.19 -14.66 2.78
C LEU A 44 -2.44 -13.78 2.86
N ASN A 45 -2.91 -13.22 1.74
CA ASN A 45 -4.13 -12.43 1.69
C ASN A 45 -4.85 -12.60 0.35
N PRO A 46 -5.37 -13.81 0.04
CA PRO A 46 -6.14 -14.01 -1.17
C PRO A 46 -7.45 -13.23 -1.02
N PRO A 47 -7.91 -12.49 -2.05
CA PRO A 47 -9.20 -11.83 -1.99
C PRO A 47 -10.29 -12.89 -1.83
N GLY A 48 -10.86 -13.01 -0.63
CA GLY A 48 -12.06 -13.80 -0.36
C GLY A 48 -11.93 -15.12 0.41
N SER A 49 -10.86 -15.39 1.18
CA SER A 49 -10.88 -16.53 2.12
C SER A 49 -10.40 -16.18 3.53
N SER A 50 -11.33 -15.70 4.34
CA SER A 50 -11.33 -15.94 5.78
C SER A 50 -12.70 -16.53 6.13
N ASP A 51 -12.65 -17.71 6.77
CA ASP A 51 -13.79 -18.46 7.28
C ASP A 51 -14.49 -17.66 8.40
N PRO A 52 -15.83 -17.76 8.53
CA PRO A 52 -16.63 -16.88 9.37
C PRO A 52 -16.60 -17.35 10.83
N GLU A 53 -15.58 -16.92 11.56
CA GLU A 53 -15.67 -16.85 13.03
C GLU A 53 -16.27 -15.49 13.39
N GLU A 54 -17.59 -15.46 13.28
CA GLU A 54 -18.60 -14.69 14.01
C GLU A 54 -18.04 -13.65 15.00
N ASP A 55 -17.82 -12.41 14.54
CA ASP A 55 -18.29 -11.14 15.19
C ASP A 55 -17.57 -9.87 14.69
N GLU A 56 -16.50 -9.97 13.87
CA GLU A 56 -15.84 -8.79 13.26
C GLU A 56 -16.15 -8.60 11.76
N GLU A 57 -16.78 -9.58 11.11
CA GLU A 57 -16.96 -9.62 9.65
C GLU A 57 -18.09 -8.72 9.11
N GLN A 58 -18.90 -8.14 9.99
CA GLN A 58 -20.00 -7.27 9.55
C GLN A 58 -19.49 -5.87 9.12
N GLU A 59 -18.28 -5.47 9.53
CA GLU A 59 -17.64 -4.23 9.04
C GLU A 59 -16.87 -4.42 7.71
N SER A 60 -16.45 -5.64 7.36
CA SER A 60 -15.59 -5.89 6.18
C SER A 60 -16.25 -5.62 4.82
N ASP A 61 -17.58 -5.76 4.72
CA ASP A 61 -18.33 -5.48 3.49
C ASP A 61 -18.98 -4.07 3.49
N CYS A 62 -18.58 -3.21 4.42
CA CYS A 62 -19.08 -1.85 4.50
C CYS A 62 -18.06 -0.85 3.93
N PHE A 63 -18.51 -0.04 2.98
CA PHE A 63 -17.75 1.13 2.55
C PHE A 63 -17.80 2.21 3.61
N LEU A 64 -16.63 2.73 3.97
CA LEU A 64 -16.50 3.89 4.83
C LEU A 64 -16.34 5.14 3.98
N PHE A 65 -17.23 6.10 4.18
CA PHE A 65 -17.15 7.42 3.57
C PHE A 65 -16.85 8.47 4.63
N GLU A 66 -15.83 9.27 4.36
CA GLU A 66 -15.47 10.43 5.17
C GLU A 66 -15.99 11.71 4.50
N PHE A 67 -16.77 12.49 5.25
CA PHE A 67 -17.29 13.79 4.84
C PHE A 67 -16.70 14.88 5.73
N SER A 68 -16.22 15.96 5.12
CA SER A 68 -15.66 17.09 5.85
C SER A 68 -15.92 18.39 5.12
N ASP A 69 -16.29 19.43 5.86
CA ASP A 69 -16.38 20.80 5.33
C ASP A 69 -14.99 21.44 5.13
N LYS A 70 -13.95 20.82 5.70
CA LYS A 70 -12.56 21.26 5.62
C LYS A 70 -11.79 20.33 4.69
N GLN A 71 -10.66 20.83 4.17
CA GLN A 71 -9.74 19.97 3.42
C GLN A 71 -9.28 18.80 4.30
N GLN A 72 -9.45 17.59 3.78
CA GLN A 72 -9.05 16.34 4.42
C GLN A 72 -7.52 16.23 4.44
N LEU A 73 -6.99 15.46 5.41
CA LEU A 73 -5.56 15.19 5.46
C LEU A 73 -5.20 14.13 4.40
N PRO A 74 -4.03 14.23 3.74
CA PRO A 74 -3.56 13.18 2.85
C PRO A 74 -3.43 11.85 3.59
N CYS A 75 -3.95 10.79 2.98
CA CYS A 75 -3.89 9.44 3.52
C CYS A 75 -3.04 8.56 2.60
N TYR A 76 -2.12 7.80 3.18
CA TYR A 76 -1.15 6.99 2.45
C TYR A 76 -1.41 5.51 2.70
N ASN A 77 -1.51 4.74 1.62
CA ASN A 77 -1.59 3.28 1.71
C ASN A 77 -0.18 2.72 1.79
N LEU A 78 0.23 2.28 2.99
CA LEU A 78 1.59 1.88 3.30
C LEU A 78 1.63 0.52 3.98
N GLN A 79 2.69 -0.23 3.70
CA GLN A 79 3.07 -1.44 4.41
C GLN A 79 4.20 -1.11 5.40
N VAL A 80 3.86 -1.08 6.69
CA VAL A 80 4.80 -0.72 7.77
C VAL A 80 5.56 -1.93 8.34
N SER A 81 5.07 -3.15 8.13
CA SER A 81 5.74 -4.38 8.51
C SER A 81 5.51 -5.49 7.49
N VAL A 82 6.46 -6.41 7.35
CA VAL A 82 6.34 -7.58 6.46
C VAL A 82 5.26 -8.57 6.91
N SER A 83 4.91 -8.55 8.19
CA SER A 83 3.89 -9.42 8.79
C SER A 83 2.45 -8.92 8.61
N ARG A 84 2.26 -7.70 8.09
CA ARG A 84 0.94 -7.09 7.90
C ARG A 84 0.79 -6.63 6.46
N GLY A 85 -0.43 -6.69 5.95
CA GLY A 85 -0.76 -6.12 4.65
C GLY A 85 -0.67 -4.59 4.64
N PRO A 86 -0.72 -3.97 3.45
CA PRO A 86 -0.78 -2.53 3.33
C PRO A 86 -2.08 -1.99 3.93
N CYS A 87 -2.00 -0.87 4.63
CA CYS A 87 -3.15 -0.19 5.23
C CYS A 87 -2.99 1.33 5.15
N ASN A 88 -4.05 2.05 5.50
CA ASN A 88 -4.11 3.50 5.38
C ASN A 88 -3.52 4.18 6.63
N TRP A 89 -2.67 5.19 6.42
CA TRP A 89 -1.97 5.93 7.47
C TRP A 89 -2.02 7.44 7.21
N PHE A 90 -1.97 8.20 8.30
CA PHE A 90 -1.70 9.64 8.27
C PHE A 90 -0.29 9.93 8.75
N LEU A 91 0.33 10.99 8.22
CA LEU A 91 1.51 11.58 8.87
C LEU A 91 1.10 12.10 10.24
N PHE A 92 1.75 11.59 11.29
CA PHE A 92 1.38 11.92 12.66
C PHE A 92 1.55 13.41 12.95
N SER A 93 2.57 14.04 12.34
CA SER A 93 2.80 15.48 12.45
C SER A 93 1.60 16.32 11.96
N ASP A 94 0.90 15.89 10.91
CA ASP A 94 -0.23 16.64 10.35
C ASP A 94 -1.51 16.48 11.17
N VAL A 95 -1.72 15.28 11.72
CA VAL A 95 -2.78 15.03 12.72
C VAL A 95 -2.58 15.93 13.94
N LEU A 96 -1.36 16.00 14.47
CA LEU A 96 -1.03 16.85 15.61
C LEU A 96 -1.22 18.34 15.31
N LYS A 97 -0.79 18.81 14.12
CA LYS A 97 -1.02 20.19 13.67
C LYS A 97 -2.51 20.50 13.58
N ARG A 98 -3.31 19.60 13.01
CA ARG A 98 -4.76 19.78 12.86
C ARG A 98 -5.47 19.84 14.22
N LEU A 99 -5.11 18.96 15.14
CA LEU A 99 -5.69 18.90 16.49
C LEU A 99 -5.11 19.95 17.45
N LYS A 100 -4.01 20.62 17.08
CA LYS A 100 -3.25 21.55 17.92
C LYS A 100 -2.80 20.89 19.23
N LEU A 101 -2.33 19.65 19.14
CA LEU A 101 -1.81 18.87 20.26
C LEU A 101 -0.33 18.56 20.07
N SER A 102 0.36 18.28 21.17
CA SER A 102 1.69 17.67 21.11
C SER A 102 1.56 16.14 21.07
N SER A 103 2.58 15.46 20.54
CA SER A 103 2.66 13.99 20.51
C SER A 103 2.38 13.38 21.89
N ARG A 104 3.04 13.90 22.94
CA ARG A 104 2.83 13.45 24.33
C ARG A 104 1.39 13.59 24.80
N ILE A 105 0.72 14.71 24.49
CA ILE A 105 -0.68 14.93 24.91
C ILE A 105 -1.61 14.00 24.13
N PHE A 106 -1.36 13.82 22.83
CA PHE A 106 -2.15 12.93 21.99
C PHE A 106 -2.08 11.49 22.50
N GLN A 107 -0.88 10.94 22.67
CA GLN A 107 -0.69 9.56 23.16
C GLN A 107 -1.21 9.36 24.58
N ALA A 108 -1.14 10.38 25.44
CA ALA A 108 -1.71 10.30 26.79
C ALA A 108 -3.25 10.31 26.80
N ARG A 109 -3.89 11.03 25.87
CA ARG A 109 -5.36 11.12 25.78
C ARG A 109 -5.97 9.97 24.98
N PHE A 110 -5.26 9.48 23.97
CA PHE A 110 -5.73 8.47 23.02
C PHE A 110 -4.70 7.34 22.89
N PRO A 111 -4.47 6.54 23.94
CA PRO A 111 -3.43 5.52 23.94
C PRO A 111 -3.74 4.30 23.06
N HIS A 112 -4.98 4.17 22.57
CA HIS A 112 -5.42 3.07 21.72
C HIS A 112 -5.03 3.27 20.25
N PHE A 113 -4.77 4.51 19.81
CA PHE A 113 -4.38 4.75 18.42
C PHE A 113 -2.98 4.21 18.15
N GLU A 114 -2.88 3.44 17.06
CA GLU A 114 -1.62 2.88 16.62
C GLU A 114 -0.72 3.96 16.02
N VAL A 115 0.35 4.32 16.74
CA VAL A 115 1.42 5.20 16.27
C VAL A 115 2.67 4.37 16.01
N THR A 116 3.21 4.45 14.79
CA THR A 116 4.41 3.72 14.39
C THR A 116 5.41 4.61 13.67
N THR A 117 6.62 4.10 13.47
CA THR A 117 7.69 4.78 12.76
C THR A 117 8.07 4.01 11.51
N LEU A 118 8.24 4.70 10.39
CA LEU A 118 8.73 4.13 9.13
C LEU A 118 10.00 4.86 8.68
N PRO A 119 11.04 4.18 8.15
CA PRO A 119 12.17 4.87 7.53
C PRO A 119 11.69 5.83 6.43
N LYS A 120 12.18 7.06 6.41
CA LYS A 120 11.74 8.08 5.44
C LYS A 120 11.98 7.63 3.99
N ALA A 121 13.08 6.93 3.73
CA ALA A 121 13.38 6.37 2.41
C ALA A 121 12.32 5.34 1.96
N GLU A 122 11.83 4.51 2.88
CA GLU A 122 10.79 3.50 2.60
C GLU A 122 9.43 4.18 2.39
N PHE A 123 9.11 5.20 3.20
CA PHE A 123 7.94 6.04 3.01
C PHE A 123 7.93 6.68 1.61
N GLN A 124 9.02 7.35 1.22
CA GLN A 124 9.16 7.99 -0.08
C GLN A 124 9.03 6.98 -1.23
N HIS A 125 9.66 5.81 -1.09
CA HIS A 125 9.58 4.73 -2.07
C HIS A 125 8.13 4.27 -2.25
N GLN A 126 7.42 3.91 -1.18
CA GLN A 126 6.04 3.44 -1.28
C GLN A 126 5.08 4.51 -1.81
N VAL A 127 5.24 5.78 -1.38
CA VAL A 127 4.45 6.91 -1.88
C VAL A 127 4.66 7.10 -3.38
N SER A 128 5.88 6.95 -3.89
CA SER A 128 6.18 7.08 -5.32
C SER A 128 5.56 5.99 -6.21
N LEU A 129 5.17 4.85 -5.61
CA LEU A 129 4.48 3.76 -6.31
C LEU A 129 2.96 3.98 -6.39
N SER A 130 2.42 4.97 -5.68
CA SER A 130 1.00 5.27 -5.71
C SER A 130 0.57 5.81 -7.08
N GLN A 131 -0.50 5.23 -7.63
CA GLN A 131 -1.09 5.68 -8.90
C GLN A 131 -2.16 6.77 -8.72
N VAL A 132 -2.58 7.02 -7.48
CA VAL A 132 -3.68 7.95 -7.16
C VAL A 132 -3.16 9.32 -6.73
N LEU A 133 -1.94 9.39 -6.20
CA LEU A 133 -1.33 10.65 -5.79
C LEU A 133 -0.87 11.45 -7.02
N ALA A 134 -1.09 12.76 -6.98
CA ALA A 134 -0.62 13.62 -8.05
C ALA A 134 0.92 13.71 -8.03
N PRO A 135 1.59 13.82 -9.19
CA PRO A 135 3.05 13.95 -9.25
C PRO A 135 3.60 15.09 -8.38
N GLU A 136 2.85 16.18 -8.24
CA GLU A 136 3.18 17.33 -7.40
C GLU A 136 3.20 16.94 -5.90
N GLU A 137 2.22 16.17 -5.44
CA GLU A 137 2.12 15.68 -4.06
C GLU A 137 3.26 14.70 -3.73
N ILE A 138 3.65 13.88 -4.71
CA ILE A 138 4.79 12.96 -4.58
C ILE A 138 6.11 13.76 -4.47
N GLN A 139 6.26 14.82 -5.27
CA GLN A 139 7.47 15.66 -5.27
C GLN A 139 7.69 16.40 -3.95
N GLU A 140 6.62 16.80 -3.25
CA GLU A 140 6.74 17.42 -1.91
C GLU A 140 7.39 16.49 -0.88
N HIS A 141 7.26 15.18 -1.07
CA HIS A 141 7.81 14.17 -0.16
C HIS A 141 9.18 13.66 -0.58
N LEU A 142 9.56 13.80 -1.86
CA LEU A 142 10.86 13.42 -2.41
C LEU A 142 11.95 14.44 -2.04
N GLU A 143 12.17 14.63 -0.74
CA GLU A 143 13.35 15.34 -0.26
C GLU A 143 14.60 14.44 -0.35
N PRO A 144 15.75 14.97 -0.80
CA PRO A 144 17.00 14.21 -0.79
C PRO A 144 17.38 13.81 0.64
N PRO A 145 17.99 12.63 0.84
CA PRO A 145 18.41 12.19 2.17
C PRO A 145 19.33 13.23 2.82
N MET A 146 18.98 13.68 4.03
CA MET A 146 19.84 14.59 4.78
C MET A 146 21.06 13.83 5.31
N ALA A 147 22.24 14.18 4.80
CA ALA A 147 23.57 13.69 5.19
C ALA A 147 23.76 12.15 5.17
N PRO A 148 24.86 11.64 4.58
CA PRO A 148 25.13 10.21 4.57
C PRO A 148 25.34 9.69 6.00
N GLY A 149 24.36 8.93 6.53
CA GLY A 149 24.45 8.25 7.83
C GLY A 149 23.34 8.56 8.84
N ALA A 150 22.44 9.51 8.58
CA ALA A 150 21.28 9.75 9.44
C ALA A 150 20.13 8.80 9.09
N VAL A 151 19.64 8.03 10.07
CA VAL A 151 18.44 7.20 9.90
C VAL A 151 17.23 8.10 10.15
N GLU A 152 16.78 8.79 9.10
CA GLU A 152 15.59 9.64 9.16
C GLU A 152 14.34 8.76 9.13
N THR A 153 13.42 8.99 10.07
CA THR A 153 12.16 8.25 10.21
C THR A 153 10.98 9.22 10.21
N VAL A 154 9.83 8.74 9.75
CA VAL A 154 8.56 9.46 9.82
C VAL A 154 7.64 8.76 10.80
N GLU A 155 6.95 9.53 11.63
CA GLU A 155 5.91 9.02 12.53
C GLU A 155 4.57 8.98 11.79
N LEU A 156 3.89 7.85 11.88
CA LEU A 156 2.61 7.56 11.24
C LEU A 156 1.58 7.19 12.29
N VAL A 157 0.32 7.53 12.04
CA VAL A 157 -0.82 7.08 12.85
C VAL A 157 -1.84 6.40 11.94
N ARG A 158 -2.35 5.24 12.37
CA ARG A 158 -3.26 4.42 11.55
C ARG A 158 -4.56 5.18 11.26
N TYR A 159 -5.06 5.02 10.04
CA TYR A 159 -6.39 5.52 9.66
C TYR A 159 -7.45 4.69 10.37
N GLU A 160 -8.23 5.35 11.24
CA GLU A 160 -9.33 4.71 11.95
C GLU A 160 -10.55 5.67 12.01
N PRO A 161 -11.79 5.13 11.97
CA PRO A 161 -13.01 5.94 11.98
C PRO A 161 -13.09 6.90 13.17
N GLU A 162 -12.62 6.46 14.34
CA GLU A 162 -12.60 7.28 15.55
C GLU A 162 -11.63 8.46 15.43
N LEU A 163 -10.46 8.26 14.83
CA LEU A 163 -9.49 9.33 14.59
C LEU A 163 -10.04 10.37 13.62
N VAL A 164 -10.72 9.92 12.57
CA VAL A 164 -11.34 10.79 11.56
C VAL A 164 -12.43 11.67 12.18
N ARG A 165 -13.26 11.09 13.07
CA ARG A 165 -14.24 11.87 13.85
C ARG A 165 -13.57 12.88 14.76
N LEU A 166 -12.46 12.52 15.39
CA LEU A 166 -11.68 13.44 16.22
C LEU A 166 -11.09 14.61 15.41
N LEU A 167 -10.72 14.38 14.15
CA LEU A 167 -10.27 15.43 13.21
C LEU A 167 -11.41 16.37 12.76
N GLY A 168 -12.65 16.04 13.11
CA GLY A 168 -13.84 16.84 12.84
C GLY A 168 -14.54 16.49 11.53
N SER A 169 -14.27 15.31 10.97
CA SER A 169 -15.01 14.78 9.82
C SER A 169 -16.17 13.88 10.29
N GLU A 170 -17.22 13.79 9.49
CA GLU A 170 -18.29 12.82 9.67
C GLU A 170 -17.95 11.51 8.93
N VAL A 171 -18.30 10.38 9.55
CA VAL A 171 -18.01 9.05 8.99
C VAL A 171 -19.33 8.29 8.82
N VAL A 172 -19.60 7.87 7.59
CA VAL A 172 -20.80 7.10 7.22
C VAL A 172 -20.37 5.73 6.72
N PHE A 173 -21.05 4.69 7.20
CA PHE A 173 -20.88 3.33 6.70
C PHE A 173 -22.02 2.99 5.76
N GLN A 174 -21.68 2.45 4.59
CA GLN A 174 -22.64 1.98 3.61
C GLN A 174 -22.36 0.52 3.28
N ALA A 175 -23.35 -0.34 3.53
CA ALA A 175 -23.24 -1.74 3.16
C ALA A 175 -23.14 -1.89 1.63
N TRP A 176 -22.33 -2.86 1.18
CA TRP A 176 -22.16 -3.19 -0.23
C TRP A 176 -23.48 -3.50 -0.98
N SER A 177 -24.53 -3.95 -0.27
CA SER A 177 -25.78 -4.44 -0.85
C SER A 177 -26.85 -3.38 -1.19
N SER A 178 -26.49 -2.09 -1.22
CA SER A 178 -27.43 -0.97 -1.45
C SER A 178 -27.48 -0.47 -2.89
#